data_AF-A0A8H7S2D1-F1
#
_entry.id   AF-A0A8H7S2D1-F1
#
_cell.length_a   1.000
_cell.length_b   1.000
_cell.length_c   1.000
_cell.angle_alpha   90.00
_cell.angle_beta   90.00
_cell.angle_gamma   90.00
#
_symmetry.space_group_name_H-M   'P 1'
#
loop_
_entity.id
_entity.type
_entity.pdbx_description
1 polymer ?
#
loop_
_entity_poly.entity_id
_entity_poly.type
_entity_poly.pdbx_seq_one_letter_code
_entity_poly.pdbx_strand_id
1 'polypeptide(L)'
;MLSPEQMQTVKVALILCSCFFAYGTYWSDWAFDYYLLWANPADHPNAISRAILYYTTKSQAPEILRYIPIVNLFIGAVGFSAGLAHFTEGNILFDGASLVLMLFGLSTHATSVQPGLDVIVKSTKETEEAVASLKNIAAAHFIIVLAITGIIGLQIAHYFVMKKTAQAEKETVNVTKKNN
;
A
#
# COMPACT_ATOMS: atom_id res chain seq x y z
N MET A 1 12.28 28.97 -4.90
CA MET A 1 11.83 28.35 -3.63
C MET A 1 10.36 28.01 -3.81
N LEU A 2 9.95 26.75 -3.62
CA LEU A 2 8.54 26.35 -3.78
C LEU A 2 7.69 27.01 -2.69
N SER A 3 6.44 27.36 -3.00
CA SER A 3 5.51 27.82 -1.95
C SER A 3 5.15 26.65 -1.01
N PRO A 4 4.77 26.91 0.25
CA PRO A 4 4.34 25.85 1.17
C PRO A 4 3.21 24.96 0.60
N GLU A 5 2.26 25.57 -0.12
CA GLU A 5 1.17 24.88 -0.83
C GLU A 5 1.70 23.92 -1.91
N GLN A 6 2.67 24.37 -2.71
CA GLN A 6 3.30 23.53 -3.73
C GLN A 6 4.09 22.37 -3.11
N MET A 7 4.80 22.63 -2.00
CA MET A 7 5.57 21.60 -1.31
C MET A 7 4.68 20.48 -0.75
N GLN A 8 3.53 20.84 -0.16
CA GLN A 8 2.55 19.85 0.32
C GLN A 8 1.89 19.09 -0.84
N THR A 9 1.60 19.75 -1.95
CA THR A 9 1.04 19.09 -3.14
C THR A 9 2.03 18.08 -3.74
N VAL A 10 3.31 18.45 -3.86
CA VAL A 10 4.38 17.56 -4.32
C VAL A 10 4.54 16.37 -3.38
N LYS A 11 4.49 16.60 -2.06
CA LYS A 11 4.53 15.53 -1.05
C LYS A 11 3.41 14.51 -1.28
N VAL A 12 2.16 14.96 -1.36
CA VAL A 12 1.01 14.08 -1.59
C VAL A 12 1.13 13.32 -2.91
N ALA A 13 1.57 14.00 -3.99
CA ALA A 13 1.77 13.36 -5.28
C ALA A 13 2.83 12.23 -5.23
N LEU A 14 3.97 12.47 -4.59
CA LEU A 14 5.03 11.46 -4.43
C LEU A 14 4.57 10.26 -3.60
N ILE A 15 3.84 10.51 -2.52
CA ILE A 15 3.24 9.46 -1.70
C ILE A 15 2.25 8.63 -2.52
N LEU A 16 1.35 9.27 -3.28
CA LEU A 16 0.38 8.58 -4.10
C LEU A 16 1.06 7.74 -5.19
N CYS A 17 2.06 8.28 -5.88
CA CYS A 17 2.85 7.52 -6.86
C CYS A 17 3.48 6.28 -6.23
N SER A 18 4.05 6.42 -5.03
CA SER A 18 4.57 5.30 -4.27
C SER A 18 3.44 4.29 -3.95
N CYS A 19 2.36 4.71 -3.31
CA CYS A 19 1.29 3.80 -2.92
C CYS A 19 0.66 3.06 -4.12
N PHE A 20 0.46 3.72 -5.27
CA PHE A 20 -0.06 3.08 -6.48
C PHE A 20 0.89 2.04 -7.06
N PHE A 21 2.20 2.31 -7.07
CA PHE A 21 3.18 1.32 -7.52
C PHE A 21 3.18 0.09 -6.59
N ALA A 22 3.21 0.30 -5.27
CA ALA A 22 3.13 -0.80 -4.30
C ALA A 22 1.80 -1.57 -4.43
N TYR A 23 0.68 -0.86 -4.57
CA TYR A 23 -0.63 -1.46 -4.83
C TYR A 23 -0.58 -2.41 -6.03
N GLY A 24 -0.04 -1.95 -7.16
CA GLY A 24 0.05 -2.76 -8.39
C GLY A 24 0.83 -4.06 -8.19
N THR A 25 1.90 -4.05 -7.39
CA THR A 25 2.69 -5.27 -7.13
C THR A 25 1.88 -6.33 -6.37
N TYR A 26 1.21 -5.96 -5.27
CA TYR A 26 0.38 -6.90 -4.51
C TYR A 26 -0.90 -7.27 -5.26
N TRP A 27 -1.47 -6.34 -6.02
CA TRP A 27 -2.65 -6.60 -6.83
C TRP A 27 -2.36 -7.59 -7.97
N SER A 28 -1.14 -7.63 -8.50
CA SER A 28 -0.78 -8.62 -9.53
C SER A 28 -0.85 -10.07 -9.02
N ASP A 29 -0.62 -10.29 -7.72
CA ASP A 29 -0.71 -11.61 -7.07
C ASP A 29 -2.16 -12.11 -6.96
N TRP A 30 -3.13 -11.19 -7.05
CA TRP A 30 -4.56 -11.47 -7.01
C TRP A 30 -5.03 -12.48 -8.06
N ALA A 31 -4.36 -12.52 -9.22
CA ALA A 31 -4.68 -13.45 -10.30
C ALA A 31 -4.63 -14.93 -9.85
N PHE A 32 -3.84 -15.23 -8.81
CA PHE A 32 -3.74 -16.56 -8.20
C PHE A 32 -4.50 -16.60 -6.87
N ASP A 33 -4.38 -15.56 -6.04
CA ASP A 33 -4.97 -15.50 -4.70
C ASP A 33 -6.50 -15.53 -4.71
N TYR A 34 -7.14 -14.99 -5.75
CA TYR A 34 -8.60 -15.03 -5.89
C TYR A 34 -9.14 -16.46 -5.82
N TYR A 35 -8.45 -17.40 -6.49
CA TYR A 35 -8.87 -18.80 -6.54
C TYR A 35 -8.67 -19.55 -5.23
N LEU A 36 -7.84 -19.02 -4.33
CA LEU A 36 -7.58 -19.60 -3.02
C LEU A 36 -8.63 -19.20 -1.98
N LEU A 37 -9.24 -18.03 -2.15
CA LEU A 37 -10.12 -17.40 -1.16
C LEU A 37 -11.60 -17.43 -1.55
N TRP A 38 -11.94 -17.16 -2.82
CA TRP A 38 -13.34 -16.97 -3.23
C TRP A 38 -13.84 -17.95 -4.28
N ALA A 39 -12.95 -18.57 -5.06
CA ALA A 39 -13.39 -19.50 -6.09
C ALA A 39 -13.76 -20.87 -5.49
N ASN A 40 -14.72 -21.54 -6.13
CA ASN A 40 -15.11 -22.90 -5.76
C ASN A 40 -14.02 -23.89 -6.19
N PRO A 41 -13.44 -24.69 -5.27
CA PRO A 41 -12.41 -25.67 -5.62
C PRO A 41 -12.86 -26.72 -6.63
N ALA A 42 -14.16 -27.04 -6.67
CA ALA A 42 -14.71 -28.03 -7.61
C ALA A 42 -14.59 -27.59 -9.08
N ASP A 43 -14.72 -26.29 -9.34
CA ASP A 43 -14.66 -25.71 -10.68
C ASP A 43 -13.20 -25.45 -11.13
N HIS A 44 -12.26 -25.45 -10.19
CA HIS A 44 -10.85 -25.10 -10.42
C HIS A 44 -9.88 -26.06 -9.71
N PRO A 45 -9.83 -27.34 -10.11
CA PRO A 45 -9.01 -28.36 -9.43
C PRO A 45 -7.52 -28.04 -9.44
N ASN A 46 -7.03 -27.35 -10.47
CA ASN A 46 -5.60 -27.00 -10.62
C ASN A 46 -5.22 -25.66 -9.99
N ALA A 47 -6.11 -25.01 -9.22
CA ALA A 47 -5.83 -23.69 -8.63
C ALA A 47 -4.63 -23.73 -7.68
N ILE A 48 -4.58 -24.74 -6.80
CA ILE A 48 -3.50 -24.92 -5.82
C ILE A 48 -2.17 -25.16 -6.54
N SER A 49 -2.11 -26.12 -7.46
CA SER A 49 -0.88 -26.46 -8.19
C SER A 49 -0.30 -25.25 -8.92
N ARG A 50 -1.16 -24.45 -9.56
CA ARG A 50 -0.76 -23.21 -10.25
C ARG A 50 -0.22 -22.17 -9.28
N ALA A 51 -0.85 -21.99 -8.12
CA ALA A 51 -0.38 -21.07 -7.09
C ALA A 51 0.97 -21.50 -6.51
N ILE A 52 1.18 -22.80 -6.24
CA ILE A 52 2.47 -23.34 -5.80
C ILE A 52 3.55 -23.06 -6.84
N LEU A 53 3.28 -23.38 -8.11
CA LEU A 53 4.22 -23.12 -9.20
C LEU A 53 4.56 -21.63 -9.31
N TYR A 54 3.54 -20.77 -9.24
CA TYR A 54 3.70 -19.32 -9.30
C TYR A 54 4.61 -18.81 -8.17
N TYR A 55 4.29 -19.12 -6.91
CA TYR A 55 5.05 -18.63 -5.76
C TYR A 55 6.45 -19.25 -5.66
N THR A 56 6.61 -20.51 -6.06
CA THR A 56 7.94 -21.15 -6.16
C THR A 56 8.78 -20.47 -7.25
N THR A 57 8.22 -20.20 -8.42
CA THR A 57 8.92 -19.49 -9.50
C THR A 57 9.27 -18.06 -9.09
N LYS A 58 8.35 -17.38 -8.40
CA LYS A 58 8.57 -16.03 -7.86
C LYS A 58 9.73 -16.01 -6.86
N SER A 59 9.92 -17.08 -6.08
CA SER A 59 11.06 -17.20 -5.14
C SER A 59 12.43 -17.36 -5.83
N GLN A 60 12.45 -17.88 -7.05
CA GLN A 60 13.67 -18.03 -7.86
C GLN A 60 14.05 -16.74 -8.60
N ALA A 61 13.17 -15.75 -8.61
CA ALA A 61 13.45 -14.47 -9.23
C ALA A 61 14.57 -13.72 -8.48
N PRO A 62 15.35 -12.86 -9.16
CA PRO A 62 16.43 -12.11 -8.52
C PRO A 62 15.92 -11.31 -7.31
N GLU A 63 16.68 -11.33 -6.22
CA GLU A 63 16.28 -10.71 -4.93
C GLU A 63 15.89 -9.23 -5.07
N ILE A 64 16.46 -8.52 -6.05
CA ILE A 64 16.12 -7.13 -6.34
C ILE A 64 14.61 -6.92 -6.49
N LEU A 65 13.89 -7.85 -7.14
CA LEU A 65 12.45 -7.75 -7.41
C LEU A 65 11.61 -7.86 -6.12
N ARG A 66 12.11 -8.56 -5.10
CA ARG A 66 11.45 -8.67 -3.79
C ARG A 66 11.50 -7.35 -3.02
N TYR A 67 12.55 -6.55 -3.20
CA TYR A 67 12.72 -5.30 -2.47
C TYR A 67 12.01 -4.10 -3.10
N ILE A 68 11.69 -4.12 -4.39
CA ILE A 68 11.04 -2.99 -5.10
C ILE A 68 9.79 -2.48 -4.37
N PRO A 69 8.78 -3.31 -4.02
CA PRO A 69 7.58 -2.81 -3.35
C PRO A 69 7.89 -2.19 -1.98
N ILE A 70 8.86 -2.74 -1.26
CA ILE A 70 9.27 -2.28 0.07
C ILE A 70 9.99 -0.93 -0.03
N VAL A 71 10.97 -0.80 -0.94
CA VAL A 71 11.71 0.45 -1.19
C VAL A 71 10.75 1.58 -1.53
N ASN A 72 9.76 1.26 -2.36
CA ASN A 72 8.80 2.25 -2.78
C ASN A 72 7.88 2.68 -1.60
N LEU A 73 7.46 1.76 -0.72
CA LEU A 73 6.78 2.12 0.54
C LEU A 73 7.67 2.95 1.49
N PHE A 74 9.00 2.73 1.51
CA PHE A 74 9.92 3.58 2.27
C PHE A 74 9.90 5.04 1.78
N ILE A 75 9.77 5.29 0.48
CA ILE A 75 9.61 6.65 -0.06
C ILE A 75 8.33 7.29 0.51
N GLY A 76 7.23 6.53 0.58
CA GLY A 76 6.00 6.97 1.22
C GLY A 76 6.19 7.29 2.71
N ALA A 77 6.93 6.45 3.43
CA ALA A 77 7.25 6.64 4.85
C ALA A 77 8.00 7.93 5.12
N VAL A 78 9.03 8.21 4.33
CA VAL A 78 9.78 9.47 4.40
C VAL A 78 8.84 10.65 4.14
N GLY A 79 7.93 10.54 3.17
CA GLY A 79 6.90 11.54 2.90
C GLY A 79 5.98 11.82 4.08
N PHE A 80 5.48 10.78 4.75
CA PHE A 80 4.64 10.93 5.94
C PHE A 80 5.40 11.54 7.12
N SER A 81 6.63 11.08 7.38
CA SER A 81 7.47 11.62 8.45
C SER A 81 7.83 13.08 8.23
N ALA A 82 8.14 13.46 6.99
CA ALA A 82 8.38 14.86 6.62
C ALA A 82 7.11 15.72 6.79
N GLY A 83 5.93 15.17 6.48
CA GLY A 83 4.65 15.83 6.75
C GLY A 83 4.39 16.05 8.24
N LEU A 84 4.61 15.02 9.06
CA LEU A 84 4.43 15.07 10.51
C LEU A 84 5.34 16.10 11.20
N ALA A 85 6.54 16.34 10.68
CA ALA A 85 7.46 17.35 11.22
C ALA A 85 6.89 18.79 11.18
N HIS A 86 5.92 19.06 10.29
CA HIS A 86 5.25 20.36 10.23
C HIS A 86 4.08 20.51 11.22
N PHE A 87 3.73 19.47 11.99
CA PHE A 87 2.73 19.46 13.08
C PHE A 87 1.41 20.21 12.80
N THR A 88 0.97 20.28 11.54
CA THR A 88 -0.36 20.84 11.21
C THR A 88 -1.43 19.80 11.53
N GLU A 89 -2.64 20.24 11.91
CA GLU A 89 -3.76 19.33 12.23
C GLU A 89 -4.05 18.34 11.08
N GLY A 90 -3.99 18.83 9.84
CA GLY A 90 -4.15 18.00 8.64
C GLY A 90 -3.05 16.94 8.51
N ASN A 91 -1.78 17.31 8.67
CA ASN A 91 -0.68 16.35 8.56
C ASN A 91 -0.73 15.31 9.67
N ILE A 92 -1.06 15.70 10.92
CA ILE A 92 -1.18 14.75 12.03
C ILE A 92 -2.28 13.71 11.75
N LEU A 93 -3.45 14.16 11.31
CA LEU A 93 -4.58 13.27 11.05
C LEU A 93 -4.33 12.36 9.84
N PHE A 94 -4.00 12.95 8.68
CA PHE A 94 -3.92 12.20 7.43
C PHE A 94 -2.60 11.44 7.29
N ASP A 95 -1.46 12.06 7.58
CA ASP A 95 -0.15 11.41 7.45
C ASP A 95 0.09 10.44 8.60
N GLY A 96 -0.37 10.76 9.82
CA GLY A 96 -0.29 9.86 10.98
C GLY A 96 -1.12 8.57 10.78
N ALA A 97 -2.38 8.69 10.37
CA ALA A 97 -3.20 7.52 10.07
C ALA A 97 -2.64 6.70 8.90
N SER A 98 -2.11 7.36 7.86
CA SER A 98 -1.46 6.69 6.74
C SER A 98 -0.22 5.90 7.17
N LEU A 99 0.58 6.44 8.10
CA LEU A 99 1.76 5.77 8.64
C LEU A 99 1.38 4.51 9.45
N VAL A 100 0.32 4.57 10.25
CA VAL A 100 -0.21 3.40 10.97
C VAL A 100 -0.67 2.31 10.00
N LEU A 101 -1.45 2.66 8.96
CA LEU A 101 -1.88 1.71 7.93
C LEU A 101 -0.69 1.08 7.21
N MET A 102 0.35 1.84 6.93
CA MET A 102 1.55 1.32 6.28
C MET A 102 2.33 0.38 7.18
N LEU A 103 2.53 0.72 8.45
CA LEU A 103 3.18 -0.16 9.43
C LEU A 103 2.39 -1.47 9.60
N PHE A 104 1.05 -1.39 9.59
CA PHE A 104 0.20 -2.56 9.61
C PHE A 104 0.43 -3.45 8.38
N GLY A 105 0.40 -2.88 7.17
CA GLY A 105 0.68 -3.65 5.93
C GLY A 105 2.09 -4.26 5.89
N LEU A 106 3.11 -3.53 6.31
CA LEU A 106 4.49 -4.04 6.40
C LEU A 106 4.62 -5.17 7.43
N SER A 107 3.95 -5.03 8.57
CA SER A 107 3.93 -6.06 9.61
C SER A 107 3.24 -7.33 9.09
N THR A 108 2.07 -7.19 8.46
CA THR A 108 1.36 -8.31 7.83
C THR A 108 2.20 -9.03 6.77
N HIS A 109 2.96 -8.28 5.96
CA HIS A 109 3.90 -8.89 5.01
C HIS A 109 4.97 -9.71 5.73
N ALA A 110 5.60 -9.15 6.76
CA ALA A 110 6.66 -9.82 7.51
C ALA A 110 6.16 -11.05 8.29
N THR A 111 4.97 -11.00 8.89
CA THR A 111 4.46 -12.05 9.78
C THR A 111 3.64 -13.13 9.08
N SER A 112 3.10 -12.85 7.89
CA SER A 112 2.22 -13.79 7.19
C SER A 112 2.73 -14.18 5.81
N VAL A 113 3.15 -13.21 5.00
CA VAL A 113 3.58 -13.47 3.60
C VAL A 113 4.93 -14.17 3.59
N GLN A 114 5.95 -13.61 4.25
CA GLN A 114 7.30 -14.20 4.25
C GLN A 114 7.37 -15.64 4.79
N PRO A 115 6.84 -15.95 5.98
CA PRO A 115 6.88 -17.32 6.49
C PRO A 115 6.03 -18.27 5.63
N GLY A 116 4.91 -17.79 5.07
CA GLY A 116 4.12 -18.59 4.14
C GLY A 116 4.91 -18.97 2.89
N LEU A 117 5.62 -18.01 2.28
CA LEU A 117 6.45 -18.26 1.11
C LEU A 117 7.56 -19.28 1.40
N ASP A 118 8.21 -19.19 2.57
CA ASP A 118 9.24 -20.14 2.98
C ASP A 118 8.70 -21.58 3.06
N VAL A 119 7.46 -21.77 3.51
CA VAL A 119 6.79 -23.08 3.51
C VAL A 119 6.52 -23.56 2.09
N ILE A 120 6.02 -22.70 1.19
CA ILE A 120 5.73 -23.09 -0.20
C ILE A 120 6.99 -23.54 -0.93
N VAL A 121 8.08 -22.79 -0.76
CA VAL A 121 9.37 -23.10 -1.40
C VAL A 121 9.92 -24.43 -0.91
N LYS A 122 9.79 -24.74 0.38
CA LYS A 122 10.25 -26.02 0.96
C LYS A 122 9.36 -27.20 0.58
N SER A 123 8.05 -27.00 0.54
CA SER A 123 7.10 -28.09 0.39
C SER A 123 6.90 -28.53 -1.05
N THR A 124 7.00 -27.63 -2.05
CA THR A 124 6.90 -27.80 -3.53
C THR A 124 5.76 -28.71 -4.08
N LYS A 125 5.07 -29.45 -3.22
CA LYS A 125 3.98 -30.38 -3.44
C LYS A 125 2.75 -29.85 -2.73
N GLU A 126 1.60 -30.32 -3.16
CA GLU A 126 0.31 -30.02 -2.56
C GLU A 126 0.14 -30.75 -1.23
N THR A 127 0.75 -30.23 -0.17
CA THR A 127 0.53 -30.67 1.21
C THR A 127 -0.54 -29.81 1.87
N GLU A 128 -1.20 -30.33 2.91
CA GLU A 128 -2.18 -29.55 3.69
C GLU A 128 -1.55 -28.26 4.26
N GLU A 129 -0.29 -28.34 4.70
CA GLU A 129 0.49 -27.20 5.21
C GLU A 129 0.75 -26.14 4.12
N ALA A 130 1.08 -26.58 2.90
CA ALA A 130 1.27 -25.68 1.76
C ALA A 130 -0.05 -24.99 1.37
N VAL A 131 -1.16 -25.72 1.35
CA VAL A 131 -2.49 -25.16 1.05
C VAL A 131 -2.90 -24.13 2.11
N ALA A 132 -2.68 -24.43 3.40
CA ALA A 132 -2.96 -23.50 4.48
C ALA A 132 -2.10 -22.22 4.36
N SER A 133 -0.81 -22.39 4.04
CA SER A 133 0.12 -21.27 3.87
C SER A 133 -0.25 -20.40 2.67
N LEU A 134 -0.65 -20.99 1.54
CA LEU A 134 -1.17 -20.26 0.37
C LEU A 134 -2.40 -19.41 0.72
N LYS A 135 -3.36 -19.96 1.45
CA LYS A 135 -4.55 -19.21 1.90
C LYS A 135 -4.18 -18.06 2.84
N ASN A 136 -3.20 -18.26 3.73
CA ASN A 136 -2.70 -17.21 4.61
C ASN A 136 -2.00 -16.08 3.84
N ILE A 137 -1.19 -16.41 2.84
CA ILE A 137 -0.56 -15.44 1.92
C ILE A 137 -1.63 -14.63 1.20
N ALA A 138 -2.61 -15.31 0.59
CA ALA A 138 -3.69 -14.66 -0.15
C ALA A 138 -4.49 -13.67 0.73
N ALA A 139 -4.83 -14.09 1.95
CA ALA A 139 -5.52 -13.23 2.91
C ALA A 139 -4.66 -12.02 3.32
N ALA A 140 -3.36 -12.24 3.54
CA ALA A 140 -2.41 -11.18 3.87
C ALA A 140 -2.26 -10.15 2.73
N HIS A 141 -2.12 -10.60 1.48
CA HIS A 141 -2.07 -9.71 0.32
C HIS A 141 -3.35 -8.87 0.20
N PHE A 142 -4.52 -9.46 0.39
CA PHE A 142 -5.78 -8.73 0.40
C PHE A 142 -5.80 -7.62 1.46
N ILE A 143 -5.39 -7.93 2.69
CA ILE A 143 -5.32 -6.96 3.80
C ILE A 143 -4.33 -5.83 3.48
N ILE A 144 -3.15 -6.15 2.94
CA ILE A 144 -2.15 -5.16 2.54
C ILE A 144 -2.71 -4.22 1.48
N VAL A 145 -3.37 -4.75 0.45
CA VAL A 145 -4.03 -3.98 -0.60
C VAL A 145 -5.10 -3.04 -0.02
N LEU A 146 -5.90 -3.51 0.94
CA LEU A 146 -6.88 -2.66 1.62
C LEU A 146 -6.22 -1.54 2.44
N ALA A 147 -5.13 -1.84 3.15
CA ALA A 147 -4.37 -0.83 3.89
C ALA A 147 -3.79 0.25 2.95
N ILE A 148 -3.20 -0.16 1.82
CA ILE A 148 -2.69 0.77 0.80
C ILE A 148 -3.82 1.60 0.18
N THR A 149 -4.98 0.98 -0.07
CA THR A 149 -6.18 1.70 -0.55
C THR A 149 -6.64 2.75 0.45
N GLY A 150 -6.62 2.42 1.75
CA GLY A 150 -6.90 3.37 2.83
C GLY A 150 -5.95 4.56 2.83
N ILE A 151 -4.64 4.31 2.65
CA ILE A 151 -3.64 5.37 2.52
C ILE A 151 -3.94 6.27 1.32
N ILE A 152 -4.19 5.69 0.14
CA ILE A 152 -4.54 6.44 -1.07
C ILE A 152 -5.76 7.34 -0.81
N GLY A 153 -6.82 6.79 -0.19
CA GLY A 153 -8.02 7.53 0.17
C GLY A 153 -7.73 8.71 1.11
N LEU A 154 -6.94 8.49 2.17
CA LEU A 154 -6.53 9.53 3.10
C LEU A 154 -5.74 10.65 2.41
N GLN A 155 -4.83 10.31 1.50
CA GLN A 155 -3.99 11.29 0.81
C GLN A 155 -4.78 12.10 -0.24
N ILE A 156 -5.74 11.48 -0.92
CA ILE A 156 -6.70 12.19 -1.78
C ILE A 156 -7.56 13.14 -0.94
N ALA A 157 -8.09 12.68 0.20
CA ALA A 157 -8.87 13.52 1.10
C ALA A 157 -8.05 14.71 1.61
N HIS A 158 -6.80 14.47 2.02
CA HIS A 158 -5.87 15.50 2.46
C HIS A 158 -5.66 16.58 1.38
N TYR A 159 -5.44 16.17 0.13
CA TYR A 159 -5.31 17.10 -0.99
C TYR A 159 -6.54 18.00 -1.18
N PHE A 160 -7.75 17.43 -1.10
CA PHE A 160 -8.99 18.21 -1.22
C PHE A 160 -9.20 19.18 -0.06
N VAL A 161 -8.90 18.75 1.18
CA VAL A 161 -8.99 19.61 2.36
C VAL A 161 -8.02 20.79 2.23
N MET A 162 -6.76 20.51 1.88
CA MET A 162 -5.73 21.53 1.70
C MET A 162 -6.13 22.56 0.63
N LYS A 163 -6.65 22.11 -0.52
CA LYS A 163 -7.08 22.99 -1.60
C LYS A 163 -8.25 23.90 -1.18
N LYS A 164 -9.20 23.38 -0.41
CA LYS A 164 -10.32 24.17 0.12
C LYS A 164 -9.84 25.24 1.10
N THR A 165 -8.93 24.90 2.01
CA THR A 165 -8.36 25.87 2.96
C THR A 165 -7.61 26.99 2.25
N ALA A 166 -6.77 26.65 1.25
CA ALA A 166 -6.04 27.65 0.47
C ALA A 166 -6.94 28.59 -0.33
N GLN A 167 -8.10 28.11 -0.82
CA GLN A 167 -9.08 28.95 -1.49
C GLN A 167 -9.75 29.94 -0.53
N ALA A 168 -10.17 29.47 0.65
CA ALA A 168 -10.78 30.32 1.67
C ALA A 168 -9.83 31.44 2.15
N GLU A 169 -8.53 31.14 2.30
CA GLU A 169 -7.51 32.14 2.62
C GLU A 169 -7.35 33.20 1.52
N LYS A 170 -7.40 32.81 0.24
CA LYS A 170 -7.30 33.76 -0.89
C LYS A 170 -8.53 34.69 -0.95
N GLU A 171 -9.72 34.17 -0.67
CA GLU A 171 -10.96 34.94 -0.64
C GLU A 171 -10.95 35.98 0.47
N THR A 172 -10.54 35.61 1.69
CA THR A 172 -10.45 36.55 2.82
C THR A 172 -9.47 37.69 2.57
N VAL A 173 -8.27 37.39 2.04
CA VAL A 173 -7.26 38.41 1.68
C VAL A 173 -7.77 39.39 0.62
N ASN A 174 -8.50 38.90 -0.38
CA ASN A 174 -9.07 39.76 -1.43
C ASN A 174 -10.16 40.69 -0.89
N VAL A 175 -11.00 40.21 0.03
CA VAL A 175 -12.00 41.05 0.72
C VAL A 175 -11.34 42.14 1.53
N THR A 176 -10.29 41.82 2.31
CA THR A 176 -9.54 42.82 3.09
C THR A 176 -8.91 43.89 2.20
N LYS A 177 -8.33 43.52 1.06
CA LYS A 177 -7.75 44.47 0.09
C LYS A 177 -8.77 45.39 -0.57
N LYS A 178 -10.03 44.95 -0.72
CA LYS A 178 -11.10 45.76 -1.30
C LYS A 178 -11.66 46.79 -0.32
N ASN A 179 -11.48 46.55 0.98
CA ASN A 179 -12.00 47.40 2.06
C ASN A 179 -10.98 48.44 2.58
N ASN A 180 -9.74 48.42 2.06
CA ASN A 180 -8.68 49.42 2.30
C ASN A 180 -8.42 50.22 1.03
#